data_AF-A0A1J5P9R0-F1
#
_entry.id   AF-A0A1J5P9R0-F1
#
_cell.length_a   1.000
_cell.length_b   1.000
_cell.length_c   1.000
_cell.angle_alpha   90.00
_cell.angle_beta   90.00
_cell.angle_gamma   90.00
#
_symmetry.space_group_name_H-M   'P 1'
#
loop_
_entity.id
_entity.type
_entity.pdbx_description
1 polymer ?
#
loop_
_entity_poly.entity_id
_entity_poly.type
_entity_poly.pdbx_seq_one_letter_code
_entity_poly.pdbx_strand_id
1 'polypeptide(L)'
;MVDQFPVENPFCLTDIYLDKLPEIRESVFYVRNALRNASLPAFMRTDTHLTEAGNIIAAGAIVGQLVGQDQSEHVNRLLASPDWQEIDYAGDLGGRFDPELSETRRLLRKTWPHKWFHNDLQGGNNGIVDLLFSPGAVHDQRILIYGDSFSRDLSSILSYFFREVVFLRTQFFHQDMFHQIQPDLLITSNVERYLSFCESDDRRASFFMFPHLGGNPYAPPKEFAEAFSAVLAYGRSPYFDFLNKHGLVPRQSAA
;
A
#
# COMPACT_ATOMS: atom_id res chain seq x y z
N MET A 1 1.03 15.63 -30.98
CA MET A 1 1.20 16.17 -29.62
C MET A 1 2.49 15.62 -28.99
N VAL A 2 3.58 15.54 -29.77
CA VAL A 2 4.89 15.02 -29.33
C VAL A 2 5.91 16.17 -29.19
N ASP A 3 5.58 17.35 -29.69
CA ASP A 3 6.50 18.48 -29.81
C ASP A 3 6.71 19.28 -28.51
N GLN A 4 6.14 18.82 -27.39
CA GLN A 4 6.21 19.48 -26.06
C GLN A 4 6.57 18.51 -24.94
N PHE A 5 7.41 17.50 -25.23
CA PHE A 5 7.99 16.66 -24.18
C PHE A 5 9.44 17.09 -23.88
N PRO A 6 9.82 17.28 -22.61
CA PRO A 6 8.97 17.19 -21.41
C PRO A 6 7.93 18.32 -21.33
N VAL A 7 6.77 18.03 -20.74
CA VAL A 7 5.73 19.04 -20.48
C VAL A 7 6.30 20.07 -19.51
N GLU A 8 6.40 21.33 -19.92
CA GLU A 8 6.82 22.42 -19.05
C GLU A 8 5.68 22.80 -18.09
N ASN A 9 5.99 22.89 -16.79
CA ASN A 9 5.07 23.31 -15.73
C ASN A 9 3.72 22.56 -15.72
N PRO A 10 3.71 21.22 -15.59
CA PRO A 10 2.46 20.47 -15.53
C PRO A 10 1.61 20.93 -14.35
N PHE A 11 0.31 21.15 -14.59
CA PHE A 11 -0.65 21.41 -13.53
C PHE A 11 -0.72 20.23 -12.57
N CYS A 12 -0.73 20.50 -11.27
CA CYS A 12 -0.96 19.48 -10.26
C CYS A 12 -2.47 19.27 -10.06
N LEU A 13 -2.97 18.08 -10.37
CA LEU A 13 -4.40 17.76 -10.22
C LEU A 13 -4.82 17.76 -8.74
N THR A 14 -3.89 17.45 -7.83
CA THR A 14 -4.13 17.53 -6.38
C THR A 14 -4.46 18.96 -5.95
N ASP A 15 -3.76 19.97 -6.47
CA ASP A 15 -4.04 21.37 -6.13
C ASP A 15 -5.46 21.76 -6.57
N ILE A 16 -5.85 21.38 -7.80
CA ILE A 16 -7.20 21.60 -8.32
C ILE A 16 -8.25 20.90 -7.45
N TYR A 17 -7.97 19.68 -7.00
CA TYR A 17 -8.86 18.90 -6.14
C TYR A 17 -9.03 19.55 -4.76
N LEU A 18 -7.94 20.02 -4.15
CA LEU A 18 -7.92 20.66 -2.83
C LEU A 18 -8.47 22.09 -2.83
N ASP A 19 -8.45 22.78 -3.95
CA ASP A 19 -9.10 24.09 -4.09
C ASP A 19 -10.63 23.94 -4.17
N LYS A 20 -11.12 22.82 -4.69
CA LYS A 20 -12.56 22.49 -4.73
C LYS A 20 -13.08 21.91 -3.42
N LEU A 21 -12.23 21.21 -2.67
CA LEU A 21 -12.57 20.54 -1.41
C LEU A 21 -11.59 21.00 -0.30
N PRO A 22 -11.62 22.27 0.12
CA PRO A 22 -10.68 22.78 1.11
C PRO A 22 -10.79 22.08 2.47
N GLU A 23 -11.95 21.53 2.81
CA GLU A 23 -12.24 20.86 4.09
C GLU A 23 -11.46 19.56 4.31
N ILE A 24 -10.99 18.90 3.24
CA ILE A 24 -10.19 17.67 3.34
C ILE A 24 -8.68 17.93 3.30
N ARG A 25 -8.25 19.18 3.18
CA ARG A 25 -6.84 19.54 2.95
C ARG A 25 -5.89 18.94 4.00
N GLU A 26 -6.26 18.99 5.27
CA GLU A 26 -5.46 18.42 6.36
C GLU A 26 -5.43 16.88 6.37
N SER A 27 -6.38 16.25 5.67
CA SER A 27 -6.47 14.79 5.51
C SER A 27 -5.78 14.27 4.24
N VAL A 28 -5.35 15.16 3.34
CA VAL A 28 -4.66 14.77 2.11
C VAL A 28 -3.15 14.87 2.29
N PHE A 29 -2.46 13.74 2.15
CA PHE A 29 -1.01 13.71 2.09
C PHE A 29 -0.52 13.60 0.65
N TYR A 30 0.33 14.54 0.23
CA TYR A 30 0.94 14.50 -1.09
C TYR A 30 2.38 14.00 -1.01
N VAL A 31 2.57 12.70 -1.29
CA VAL A 31 3.84 11.95 -1.16
C VAL A 31 5.02 12.65 -1.86
N ARG A 32 4.77 13.35 -2.97
CA ARG A 32 5.79 14.15 -3.68
C ARG A 32 6.55 15.09 -2.74
N ASN A 33 5.88 15.67 -1.74
CA ASN A 33 6.50 16.61 -0.80
C ASN A 33 7.60 15.94 0.05
N ALA A 34 7.40 14.68 0.44
CA ALA A 34 8.42 13.90 1.16
C ALA A 34 9.56 13.46 0.24
N LEU A 35 9.29 13.22 -1.05
CA LEU A 35 10.27 12.71 -1.99
C LEU A 35 11.12 13.80 -2.66
N ARG A 36 10.67 15.05 -2.71
CA ARG A 36 11.31 16.13 -3.46
C ARG A 36 12.78 16.37 -3.08
N ASN A 37 13.11 16.16 -1.80
CA ASN A 37 14.46 16.37 -1.26
C ASN A 37 15.12 15.04 -0.85
N ALA A 38 14.62 13.90 -1.33
CA ALA A 38 15.23 12.61 -1.04
C ALA A 38 16.66 12.56 -1.60
N SER A 39 17.60 12.07 -0.79
CA SER A 39 19.00 11.88 -1.19
C SER A 39 19.20 10.65 -2.09
N LEU A 40 18.22 9.75 -2.11
CA LEU A 40 18.19 8.56 -2.95
C LEU A 40 17.15 8.71 -4.07
N PRO A 41 17.36 8.11 -5.25
CA PRO A 41 16.38 8.12 -6.33
C PRO A 41 15.04 7.57 -5.85
N ALA A 42 13.97 8.36 -5.99
CA ALA A 42 12.64 8.00 -5.53
C ALA A 42 11.83 7.17 -6.55
N PHE A 43 12.19 7.24 -7.83
CA PHE A 43 11.48 6.58 -8.93
C PHE A 43 12.43 5.69 -9.73
N MET A 44 11.88 4.60 -10.24
CA MET A 44 12.53 3.72 -11.21
C MET A 44 12.58 4.41 -12.59
N ARG A 45 13.52 4.01 -13.44
CA ARG A 45 13.66 4.51 -14.82
C ARG A 45 12.81 3.73 -15.82
N THR A 46 12.65 2.43 -15.59
CA THR A 46 11.92 1.49 -16.46
C THR A 46 10.62 1.02 -15.83
N ASP A 47 10.18 1.64 -14.73
CA ASP A 47 8.92 1.33 -14.06
C ASP A 47 8.22 2.60 -13.58
N THR A 48 6.88 2.61 -13.57
CA THR A 48 6.10 3.75 -13.09
C THR A 48 6.11 3.92 -11.57
N HIS A 49 6.50 2.89 -10.80
CA HIS A 49 6.47 2.87 -9.35
C HIS A 49 7.68 3.56 -8.70
N LEU A 50 7.56 3.78 -7.39
CA LEU A 50 8.67 4.24 -6.58
C LEU A 50 9.75 3.17 -6.47
N THR A 51 10.99 3.60 -6.25
CA THR A 51 12.02 2.70 -5.74
C THR A 51 11.65 2.23 -4.34
N GLU A 52 12.26 1.15 -3.87
CA GLU A 52 12.09 0.69 -2.50
C GLU A 52 12.49 1.76 -1.46
N ALA A 53 13.56 2.53 -1.73
CA ALA A 53 13.95 3.66 -0.89
C ALA A 53 12.89 4.78 -0.91
N GLY A 54 12.31 5.06 -2.08
CA GLY A 54 11.18 5.97 -2.21
C GLY A 54 9.97 5.51 -1.38
N ASN A 55 9.65 4.22 -1.41
CA ASN A 55 8.59 3.63 -0.59
C ASN A 55 8.89 3.75 0.92
N ILE A 56 10.14 3.56 1.35
CA ILE A 56 10.54 3.74 2.76
C ILE A 56 10.34 5.19 3.21
N ILE A 57 10.79 6.15 2.41
CA ILE A 57 10.65 7.59 2.72
C ILE A 57 9.17 7.98 2.75
N ALA A 58 8.40 7.55 1.74
CA ALA A 58 6.97 7.83 1.65
C ALA A 58 6.21 7.22 2.83
N ALA A 59 6.48 5.96 3.19
CA ALA A 59 5.84 5.29 4.31
C ALA A 59 6.10 6.02 5.63
N GLY A 60 7.35 6.40 5.92
CA GLY A 60 7.68 7.14 7.14
C GLY A 60 6.94 8.47 7.23
N ALA A 61 6.85 9.21 6.12
CA ALA A 61 6.12 10.49 6.10
C ALA A 61 4.61 10.31 6.26
N ILE A 62 4.01 9.30 5.59
CA ILE A 62 2.59 8.95 5.75
C ILE A 62 2.29 8.57 7.21
N VAL A 63 3.10 7.66 7.78
CA VAL A 63 2.95 7.23 9.17
C VAL A 63 3.04 8.43 10.10
N GLY A 64 4.03 9.31 9.89
CA GLY A 64 4.22 10.49 10.73
C GLY A 64 3.03 11.44 10.74
N GLN A 65 2.35 11.63 9.60
CA GLN A 65 1.09 12.38 9.56
C GLN A 65 -0.04 11.64 10.28
N LEU A 66 -0.17 10.33 10.08
CA LEU A 66 -1.26 9.54 10.66
C LEU A 66 -1.19 9.47 12.19
N VAL A 67 0.00 9.35 12.76
CA VAL A 67 0.19 9.20 14.22
C VAL A 67 0.65 10.47 14.93
N GLY A 68 0.99 11.54 14.18
CA GLY A 68 1.47 12.81 14.72
C GLY A 68 2.86 12.72 15.36
N GLN A 69 3.73 11.82 14.89
CA GLN A 69 5.07 11.59 15.45
C GLN A 69 6.13 11.51 14.35
N ASP A 70 7.32 12.05 14.58
CA ASP A 70 8.43 11.93 13.64
C ASP A 70 8.88 10.46 13.49
N GLN A 71 9.05 10.02 12.24
CA GLN A 71 9.46 8.65 11.88
C GLN A 71 10.87 8.57 11.31
N SER A 72 11.63 9.68 11.35
CA SER A 72 12.95 9.79 10.72
C SER A 72 13.94 8.73 11.22
N GLU A 73 13.91 8.36 12.51
CA GLU A 73 14.77 7.30 13.03
C GLU A 73 14.49 5.94 12.38
N HIS A 74 13.21 5.58 12.26
CA HIS A 74 12.78 4.33 11.63
C HIS A 74 13.12 4.31 10.14
N VAL A 75 12.89 5.43 9.44
CA VAL A 75 13.28 5.60 8.02
C VAL A 75 14.79 5.42 7.86
N ASN A 76 15.60 6.11 8.67
CA ASN A 76 17.05 6.01 8.61
C ASN A 76 17.53 4.59 8.89
N ARG A 77 16.93 3.89 9.87
CA ARG A 77 17.25 2.50 10.19
C ARG A 77 16.98 1.55 9.02
N LEU A 78 15.84 1.71 8.35
CA LEU A 78 15.48 0.90 7.18
C LEU A 78 16.41 1.17 6.00
N LEU A 79 16.72 2.45 5.72
CA LEU A 79 17.63 2.83 4.64
C LEU A 79 19.07 2.36 4.88
N ALA A 80 19.53 2.40 6.14
CA ALA A 80 20.86 1.96 6.55
C ALA A 80 20.99 0.44 6.78
N SER A 81 19.92 -0.33 6.60
CA SER A 81 19.96 -1.79 6.73
C SER A 81 21.02 -2.39 5.79
N PRO A 82 21.77 -3.43 6.21
CA PRO A 82 22.67 -4.15 5.31
C PRO A 82 21.95 -5.13 4.38
N ASP A 83 20.65 -5.39 4.59
CA ASP A 83 19.90 -6.47 3.94
C ASP A 83 19.30 -6.08 2.58
N TRP A 84 19.98 -5.20 1.85
CA TRP A 84 19.60 -4.84 0.49
C TRP A 84 20.01 -5.93 -0.50
N GLN A 85 19.13 -6.20 -1.45
CA GLN A 85 19.34 -7.13 -2.55
C GLN A 85 19.21 -6.37 -3.87
N GLU A 86 20.03 -6.76 -4.84
CA GLU A 86 19.97 -6.23 -6.19
C GLU A 86 19.39 -7.30 -7.11
N ILE A 87 18.39 -6.92 -7.90
CA ILE A 87 17.79 -7.79 -8.91
C ILE A 87 17.72 -7.04 -10.24
N ASP A 88 17.84 -7.78 -11.33
CA ASP A 88 17.55 -7.25 -12.67
C ASP A 88 16.03 -7.23 -12.86
N TYR A 89 15.49 -6.10 -13.32
CA TYR A 89 14.06 -5.89 -13.41
C TYR A 89 13.68 -5.06 -14.63
N ALA A 90 12.82 -5.63 -15.48
CA ALA A 90 12.11 -4.89 -16.52
C ALA A 90 10.73 -4.51 -15.98
N GLY A 91 10.58 -3.23 -15.63
CA GLY A 91 9.31 -2.69 -15.14
C GLY A 91 8.25 -2.54 -16.21
N ASP A 92 7.09 -2.00 -15.82
CA ASP A 92 5.94 -1.83 -16.71
C ASP A 92 6.21 -0.90 -17.92
N LEU A 93 7.19 0.01 -17.82
CA LEU A 93 7.68 0.84 -18.92
C LEU A 93 8.79 0.12 -19.71
N GLY A 94 9.68 -0.59 -19.03
CA GLY A 94 10.80 -1.34 -19.62
C GLY A 94 10.34 -2.43 -20.57
N GLY A 95 9.28 -3.15 -20.19
CA GLY A 95 8.61 -4.16 -21.02
C GLY A 95 7.86 -3.60 -22.24
N ARG A 96 7.86 -2.27 -22.45
CA ARG A 96 7.29 -1.64 -23.66
C ARG A 96 8.30 -1.44 -24.78
N PHE A 97 9.59 -1.67 -24.52
CA PHE A 97 10.66 -1.56 -25.51
C PHE A 97 10.89 -2.90 -26.22
N ASP A 98 11.45 -2.83 -27.42
CA ASP A 98 11.95 -4.00 -28.18
C ASP A 98 13.40 -3.73 -28.62
N PRO A 99 14.41 -4.39 -28.00
CA PRO A 99 14.28 -5.34 -26.89
C PRO A 99 13.85 -4.67 -25.57
N GLU A 100 13.37 -5.46 -24.62
CA GLU A 100 13.01 -4.98 -23.28
C GLU A 100 14.19 -4.26 -22.62
N LEU A 101 13.90 -3.15 -21.94
CA LEU A 101 14.89 -2.42 -21.15
C LEU A 101 14.74 -2.78 -19.67
N SER A 102 15.81 -3.33 -19.08
CA SER A 102 15.88 -3.60 -17.64
C SER A 102 16.72 -2.56 -16.91
N GLU A 103 16.54 -2.49 -15.58
CA GLU A 103 17.43 -1.78 -14.68
C GLU A 103 17.69 -2.58 -13.40
N THR A 104 18.78 -2.27 -12.71
CA THR A 104 19.07 -2.84 -11.40
C THR A 104 18.15 -2.24 -10.33
N ARG A 105 17.23 -3.04 -9.81
CA ARG A 105 16.35 -2.68 -8.70
C ARG A 105 16.99 -3.11 -7.38
N ARG A 106 17.01 -2.19 -6.40
CA ARG A 106 17.41 -2.49 -5.02
C ARG A 106 16.16 -2.74 -4.17
N LEU A 107 16.11 -3.88 -3.51
CA LEU A 107 15.01 -4.29 -2.62
C LEU A 107 15.53 -4.52 -1.21
N LEU A 108 14.80 -4.06 -0.21
CA LEU A 108 15.12 -4.32 1.19
C LEU A 108 14.47 -5.64 1.59
N ARG A 109 15.30 -6.65 1.92
CA ARG A 109 14.80 -7.88 2.51
C ARG A 109 14.16 -7.58 3.86
N LYS A 110 12.91 -8.01 4.02
CA LYS A 110 12.12 -7.80 5.24
C LYS A 110 12.65 -8.71 6.36
N THR A 111 13.38 -8.13 7.31
CA THR A 111 13.97 -8.88 8.44
C THR A 111 13.18 -8.78 9.74
N TRP A 112 12.14 -7.94 9.78
CA TRP A 112 11.22 -7.93 10.91
C TRP A 112 10.25 -9.12 10.86
N PRO A 113 9.79 -9.63 12.03
CA PRO A 113 8.79 -10.69 12.07
C PRO A 113 7.48 -10.22 11.45
N HIS A 114 7.08 -10.86 10.36
CA HIS A 114 5.79 -10.63 9.72
C HIS A 114 5.25 -11.91 9.09
N LYS A 115 3.93 -11.97 8.88
CA LYS A 115 3.27 -12.95 8.01
C LYS A 115 2.46 -12.20 6.97
N TRP A 116 2.50 -12.68 5.74
CA TRP A 116 1.77 -12.13 4.62
C TRP A 116 0.86 -13.20 4.03
N PHE A 117 -0.43 -12.89 3.93
CA PHE A 117 -1.44 -13.69 3.26
C PHE A 117 -2.01 -12.88 2.10
N HIS A 118 -2.06 -13.46 0.91
CA HIS A 118 -2.64 -12.84 -0.28
C HIS A 118 -3.63 -13.77 -0.95
N ASN A 119 -4.57 -13.20 -1.69
CA ASN A 119 -5.65 -13.96 -2.29
C ASN A 119 -5.32 -14.61 -3.65
N ASP A 120 -4.08 -14.49 -4.12
CA ASP A 120 -3.60 -15.01 -5.41
C ASP A 120 -4.38 -14.54 -6.64
N LEU A 121 -5.13 -13.43 -6.53
CA LEU A 121 -5.80 -12.88 -7.68
C LEU A 121 -4.75 -12.32 -8.66
N GLN A 122 -4.52 -13.06 -9.74
CA GLN A 122 -3.62 -12.68 -10.83
C GLN A 122 -4.34 -11.78 -11.82
N GLY A 123 -3.66 -10.72 -12.28
CA GLY A 123 -4.14 -9.86 -13.36
C GLY A 123 -5.44 -9.12 -13.02
N GLY A 124 -5.35 -7.83 -12.70
CA GLY A 124 -6.53 -7.00 -12.47
C GLY A 124 -6.25 -5.76 -11.66
N ASN A 125 -7.12 -4.76 -11.81
CA ASN A 125 -7.04 -3.50 -11.06
C ASN A 125 -7.98 -3.45 -9.85
N ASN A 126 -8.72 -4.53 -9.56
CA ASN A 126 -9.66 -4.61 -8.44
C ASN A 126 -9.66 -6.03 -7.81
N GLY A 127 -9.97 -6.13 -6.52
CA GLY A 127 -10.24 -7.39 -5.81
C GLY A 127 -9.02 -8.10 -5.22
N ILE A 128 -7.81 -7.57 -5.43
CA ILE A 128 -6.61 -8.09 -4.76
C ILE A 128 -6.68 -7.74 -3.27
N VAL A 129 -6.31 -8.71 -2.43
CA VAL A 129 -6.23 -8.53 -0.97
C VAL A 129 -4.86 -8.96 -0.49
N ASP A 130 -4.21 -8.10 0.28
CA ASP A 130 -3.01 -8.45 1.04
C ASP A 130 -3.25 -8.19 2.52
N LEU A 131 -2.96 -9.20 3.35
CA LEU A 131 -3.06 -9.15 4.80
C LEU A 131 -1.66 -9.33 5.38
N LEU A 132 -1.14 -8.31 6.03
CA LEU A 132 0.18 -8.36 6.67
C LEU A 132 0.02 -8.24 8.17
N PHE A 133 0.59 -9.19 8.91
CA PHE A 133 0.59 -9.21 10.38
C PHE A 133 2.01 -9.12 10.89
N SER A 134 2.28 -8.16 11.74
CA SER A 134 3.60 -7.84 12.28
C SER A 134 3.53 -7.65 13.80
N PRO A 135 3.66 -8.73 14.60
CA PRO A 135 3.49 -8.65 16.06
C PRO A 135 4.55 -7.80 16.79
N GLY A 136 5.61 -7.38 16.08
CA GLY A 136 6.66 -6.48 16.58
C GLY A 136 6.73 -5.15 15.83
N ALA A 137 5.63 -4.72 15.20
CA ALA A 137 5.55 -3.42 14.54
C ALA A 137 5.74 -2.26 15.51
N VAL A 138 6.11 -1.09 14.99
CA VAL A 138 6.33 0.14 15.79
C VAL A 138 5.07 0.59 16.53
N HIS A 139 3.92 0.44 15.88
CA HIS A 139 2.62 0.93 16.31
C HIS A 139 1.64 -0.23 16.40
N ASP A 140 0.93 -0.33 17.53
CA ASP A 140 -0.05 -1.37 17.81
C ASP A 140 -1.42 -1.10 17.17
N GLN A 141 -1.42 -0.48 15.98
CA GLN A 141 -2.60 -0.12 15.22
C GLN A 141 -2.80 -1.04 14.01
N ARG A 142 -4.06 -1.18 13.61
CA ARG A 142 -4.52 -1.87 12.41
C ARG A 142 -4.89 -0.83 11.37
N ILE A 143 -4.35 -0.96 10.16
CA ILE A 143 -4.64 -0.03 9.08
C ILE A 143 -5.37 -0.71 7.93
N LEU A 144 -6.30 0.02 7.33
CA LEU A 144 -6.98 -0.37 6.10
C LEU A 144 -6.55 0.56 4.97
N ILE A 145 -6.19 -0.03 3.83
CA ILE A 145 -5.80 0.70 2.63
C ILE A 145 -6.74 0.32 1.50
N TYR A 146 -7.46 1.30 0.95
CA TYR A 146 -8.04 1.21 -0.39
C TYR A 146 -7.12 1.91 -1.36
N GLY A 147 -6.64 1.21 -2.39
CA GLY A 147 -5.83 1.89 -3.39
C GLY A 147 -5.34 1.03 -4.54
N ASP A 148 -4.30 1.53 -5.21
CA ASP A 148 -3.69 0.98 -6.41
C ASP A 148 -2.39 0.21 -6.13
N SER A 149 -1.61 -0.10 -7.17
CA SER A 149 -0.36 -0.85 -7.05
C SER A 149 0.72 -0.10 -6.28
N PHE A 150 0.69 1.23 -6.26
CA PHE A 150 1.65 2.04 -5.52
C PHE A 150 1.43 1.87 -4.02
N SER A 151 0.17 1.92 -3.59
CA SER A 151 -0.18 1.67 -2.19
C SER A 151 -0.02 0.19 -1.78
N ARG A 152 -0.13 -0.74 -2.74
CA ARG A 152 0.22 -2.14 -2.53
C ARG A 152 1.70 -2.30 -2.21
N ASP A 153 2.59 -1.67 -2.97
CA ASP A 153 4.04 -1.70 -2.70
C ASP A 153 4.37 -1.10 -1.33
N LEU A 154 3.71 0.02 -0.99
CA LEU A 154 3.82 0.65 0.33
C LEU A 154 3.37 -0.28 1.47
N SER A 155 2.34 -1.11 1.26
CA SER A 155 1.78 -1.99 2.30
C SER A 155 2.84 -2.90 2.94
N SER A 156 3.80 -3.37 2.14
CA SER A 156 4.91 -4.19 2.61
C SER A 156 5.80 -3.45 3.61
N ILE A 157 6.09 -2.16 3.36
CA ILE A 157 6.85 -1.30 4.26
C ILE A 157 6.01 -0.90 5.46
N LEU A 158 4.73 -0.60 5.26
CA LEU A 158 3.81 -0.24 6.34
C LEU A 158 3.66 -1.37 7.37
N SER A 159 3.91 -2.62 6.99
CA SER A 159 3.99 -3.75 7.94
C SER A 159 5.12 -3.62 8.97
N TYR A 160 6.15 -2.81 8.72
CA TYR A 160 7.13 -2.46 9.74
C TYR A 160 6.52 -1.57 10.82
N PHE A 161 5.66 -0.64 10.40
CA PHE A 161 5.10 0.40 11.26
C PHE A 161 3.86 -0.07 11.98
N PHE A 162 2.98 -0.85 11.35
CA PHE A 162 1.68 -1.22 11.91
C PHE A 162 1.53 -2.72 12.13
N ARG A 163 0.89 -3.08 13.25
CA ARG A 163 0.65 -4.47 13.64
C ARG A 163 -0.11 -5.25 12.57
N GLU A 164 -1.10 -4.63 11.95
CA GLU A 164 -1.92 -5.27 10.93
C GLU A 164 -2.14 -4.29 9.78
N VAL A 165 -1.84 -4.73 8.55
CA VAL A 165 -2.10 -3.97 7.33
C VAL A 165 -3.06 -4.80 6.48
N VAL A 166 -4.24 -4.24 6.21
CA VAL A 166 -5.22 -4.80 5.30
C VAL A 166 -5.26 -3.94 4.05
N PHE A 167 -4.70 -4.43 2.95
CA PHE A 167 -4.75 -3.76 1.66
C PHE A 167 -5.83 -4.37 0.78
N LEU A 168 -6.68 -3.51 0.22
CA LEU A 168 -7.73 -3.85 -0.72
C LEU A 168 -7.50 -3.06 -2.01
N ARG A 169 -7.18 -3.76 -3.10
CA ARG A 169 -7.03 -3.15 -4.43
C ARG A 169 -8.42 -2.78 -4.95
N THR A 170 -8.73 -1.50 -4.96
CA THR A 170 -10.00 -0.99 -5.49
C THR A 170 -9.94 0.52 -5.66
N GLN A 171 -10.69 1.03 -6.64
CA GLN A 171 -10.87 2.48 -6.86
C GLN A 171 -11.99 3.10 -6.00
N PHE A 172 -12.73 2.29 -5.25
CA PHE A 172 -13.92 2.71 -4.50
C PHE A 172 -13.71 2.64 -2.99
N PHE A 173 -14.46 3.44 -2.24
CA PHE A 173 -14.61 3.25 -0.80
C PHE A 173 -15.67 2.18 -0.50
N HIS A 174 -15.27 1.11 0.21
CA HIS A 174 -16.17 0.00 0.58
C HIS A 174 -16.55 0.08 2.06
N GLN A 175 -17.59 0.86 2.38
CA GLN A 175 -18.03 1.07 3.77
C GLN A 175 -18.32 -0.23 4.53
N ASP A 176 -18.85 -1.25 3.86
CA ASP A 176 -19.10 -2.59 4.41
C ASP A 176 -17.81 -3.30 4.84
N MET A 177 -16.73 -3.14 4.07
CA MET A 177 -15.42 -3.64 4.42
C MET A 177 -14.81 -2.86 5.59
N PHE A 178 -14.93 -1.53 5.60
CA PHE A 178 -14.46 -0.69 6.71
C PHE A 178 -15.11 -1.11 8.04
N HIS A 179 -16.44 -1.31 8.05
CA HIS A 179 -17.16 -1.71 9.27
C HIS A 179 -16.82 -3.13 9.76
N GLN A 180 -16.54 -4.07 8.84
CA GLN A 180 -16.17 -5.45 9.22
C GLN A 180 -14.72 -5.54 9.69
N ILE A 181 -13.81 -4.84 9.01
CA ILE A 181 -12.39 -4.84 9.33
C ILE A 181 -12.14 -4.10 10.64
N GLN A 182 -12.89 -3.03 10.92
CA GLN A 182 -12.71 -2.16 12.10
C GLN A 182 -11.25 -1.69 12.26
N PRO A 183 -10.69 -0.99 11.25
CA PRO A 183 -9.34 -0.48 11.35
C PRO A 183 -9.25 0.71 12.32
N ASP A 184 -8.08 0.92 12.90
CA ASP A 184 -7.78 2.12 13.70
C ASP A 184 -7.52 3.33 12.79
N LEU A 185 -6.93 3.10 11.62
CA LEU A 185 -6.59 4.12 10.62
C LEU A 185 -6.99 3.68 9.22
N LEU A 186 -7.43 4.63 8.41
CA LEU A 186 -7.83 4.42 7.02
C LEU A 186 -6.94 5.24 6.07
N ILE A 187 -6.47 4.60 5.00
CA ILE A 187 -5.79 5.25 3.89
C ILE A 187 -6.59 4.97 2.61
N THR A 188 -6.97 6.03 1.91
CA THR A 188 -7.44 5.96 0.53
C THR A 188 -6.36 6.55 -0.36
N SER A 189 -5.84 5.78 -1.32
CA SER A 189 -4.68 6.18 -2.11
C SER A 189 -4.92 6.00 -3.61
N ASN A 190 -4.63 7.04 -4.37
CA ASN A 190 -4.57 7.01 -5.83
C ASN A 190 -3.36 7.82 -6.30
N VAL A 191 -2.67 7.34 -7.34
CA VAL A 191 -1.73 8.19 -8.06
C VAL A 191 -2.45 9.34 -8.78
N GLU A 192 -1.82 10.51 -8.77
CA GLU A 192 -2.43 11.77 -9.22
C GLU A 192 -3.04 11.70 -10.63
N ARG A 193 -2.43 10.95 -11.56
CA ARG A 193 -2.96 10.79 -12.93
C ARG A 193 -4.39 10.24 -12.99
N TYR A 194 -4.83 9.52 -11.95
CA TYR A 194 -6.20 8.99 -11.85
C TYR A 194 -7.22 10.03 -11.34
N LEU A 195 -6.79 11.17 -10.79
CA LEU A 195 -7.69 12.22 -10.33
C LEU A 195 -8.38 12.99 -11.47
N SER A 196 -7.99 12.72 -12.73
CA SER A 196 -8.65 13.27 -13.91
C SER A 196 -10.09 12.75 -14.08
N PHE A 197 -10.37 11.55 -13.56
CA PHE A 197 -11.71 10.96 -13.54
C PHE A 197 -11.83 9.94 -12.40
N CYS A 198 -12.78 10.17 -11.49
CA CYS A 198 -13.12 9.24 -10.42
C CYS A 198 -14.57 8.78 -10.57
N GLU A 199 -14.80 7.47 -10.59
CA GLU A 199 -16.14 6.91 -10.61
C GLU A 199 -16.78 7.03 -9.22
N SER A 200 -18.10 7.32 -9.17
CA SER A 200 -18.83 7.41 -7.89
C SER A 200 -18.87 6.07 -7.17
N ASP A 201 -18.73 6.10 -5.84
CA ASP A 201 -18.91 4.93 -4.97
C ASP A 201 -20.30 4.31 -5.06
N ASP A 202 -21.31 5.02 -5.58
CA ASP A 202 -22.66 4.47 -5.84
C ASP A 202 -22.64 3.40 -6.94
N ARG A 203 -21.57 3.36 -7.75
CA ARG A 203 -21.36 2.36 -8.81
C ARG A 203 -20.54 1.17 -8.34
N ARG A 204 -20.06 1.17 -7.09
CA ARG A 204 -19.21 0.09 -6.58
C ARG A 204 -19.96 -1.25 -6.60
N ALA A 205 -19.31 -2.27 -7.15
CA ALA A 205 -19.73 -3.65 -6.91
C ALA A 205 -19.43 -4.04 -5.46
N SER A 206 -20.07 -5.11 -4.96
CA SER A 206 -19.61 -5.75 -3.72
C SER A 206 -18.14 -6.19 -3.91
N PHE A 207 -17.29 -5.89 -2.92
CA PHE A 207 -15.85 -6.18 -3.02
C PHE A 207 -15.57 -7.65 -3.35
N PHE A 208 -16.34 -8.57 -2.74
CA PHE A 208 -16.21 -10.02 -2.95
C PHE A 208 -16.54 -10.46 -4.38
N MET A 209 -17.24 -9.64 -5.15
CA MET A 209 -17.62 -9.95 -6.53
C MET A 209 -16.54 -9.59 -7.55
N PHE A 210 -15.52 -8.79 -7.21
CA PHE A 210 -14.48 -8.39 -8.16
C PHE A 210 -13.79 -9.55 -8.87
N PRO A 211 -13.35 -10.64 -8.19
CA PRO A 211 -12.71 -11.75 -8.89
C PRO A 211 -13.62 -12.38 -9.95
N HIS A 212 -14.91 -12.50 -9.67
CA HIS A 212 -15.89 -13.10 -10.57
C HIS A 212 -16.29 -12.17 -11.72
N LEU A 213 -16.43 -10.87 -11.45
CA LEU A 213 -16.73 -9.87 -12.47
C LEU A 213 -15.56 -9.66 -13.45
N GLY A 214 -14.33 -9.92 -13.00
CA GLY A 214 -13.12 -9.89 -13.84
C GLY A 214 -12.98 -11.08 -14.79
N GLY A 215 -13.85 -12.10 -14.69
CA GLY A 215 -13.82 -13.28 -15.56
C GLY A 215 -12.71 -14.30 -15.23
N ASN A 216 -11.99 -14.12 -14.12
CA ASN A 216 -10.93 -15.03 -13.70
C ASN A 216 -11.49 -16.14 -12.80
N PRO A 217 -11.12 -17.42 -13.02
CA PRO A 217 -11.33 -18.46 -12.03
C PRO A 217 -10.64 -18.05 -10.72
N TYR A 218 -11.40 -17.98 -9.62
CA TYR A 218 -10.89 -17.54 -8.33
C TYR A 218 -11.08 -18.63 -7.28
N ALA A 219 -9.96 -19.12 -6.77
CA ALA A 219 -9.90 -20.11 -5.71
C ALA A 219 -8.70 -19.73 -4.80
N PRO A 220 -8.90 -18.85 -3.81
CA PRO A 220 -7.80 -18.37 -3.01
C PRO A 220 -7.24 -19.47 -2.10
N PRO A 221 -5.97 -19.36 -1.65
CA PRO A 221 -5.39 -20.30 -0.71
C PRO A 221 -6.22 -20.45 0.57
N LYS A 222 -6.26 -21.66 1.12
CA LYS A 222 -6.97 -21.93 2.39
C LYS A 222 -6.47 -21.03 3.52
N GLU A 223 -5.15 -20.85 3.63
CA GLU A 223 -4.55 -20.01 4.67
C GLU A 223 -4.97 -18.54 4.53
N PHE A 224 -5.08 -18.03 3.31
CA PHE A 224 -5.66 -16.72 3.06
C PHE A 224 -7.12 -16.65 3.48
N ALA A 225 -7.94 -17.65 3.12
CA ALA A 225 -9.36 -17.65 3.48
C ALA A 225 -9.56 -17.67 5.01
N GLU A 226 -8.73 -18.43 5.74
CA GLU A 226 -8.70 -18.42 7.20
C GLU A 226 -8.30 -17.04 7.76
N ALA A 227 -7.22 -16.45 7.24
CA ALA A 227 -6.75 -15.13 7.65
C ALA A 227 -7.77 -14.03 7.38
N PHE A 228 -8.38 -14.01 6.19
CA PHE A 228 -9.34 -12.99 5.81
C PHE A 228 -10.65 -13.13 6.60
N SER A 229 -11.12 -14.36 6.82
CA SER A 229 -12.26 -14.63 7.71
C SER A 229 -11.99 -14.12 9.13
N ALA A 230 -10.78 -14.34 9.66
CA ALA A 230 -10.37 -13.83 10.95
C ALA A 230 -10.40 -12.29 11.00
N VAL A 231 -9.82 -11.61 10.00
CA VAL A 231 -9.84 -10.13 9.88
C VAL A 231 -11.26 -9.58 9.86
N LEU A 232 -12.18 -10.20 9.11
CA LEU A 232 -13.60 -9.82 9.04
C LEU A 232 -14.39 -10.23 10.29
N ALA A 233 -13.79 -11.02 11.18
CA ALA A 233 -14.32 -11.42 12.46
C ALA A 233 -13.63 -10.71 13.63
N TYR A 234 -13.05 -9.54 13.39
CA TYR A 234 -12.40 -8.76 14.44
C TYR A 234 -13.30 -8.59 15.67
N GLY A 235 -12.66 -8.66 16.85
CA GLY A 235 -13.35 -8.63 18.15
C GLY A 235 -14.08 -9.93 18.53
N ARG A 236 -14.11 -10.95 17.67
CA ARG A 236 -14.72 -12.28 17.95
C ARG A 236 -13.67 -13.37 18.07
N SER A 237 -14.04 -14.53 18.63
CA SER A 237 -13.11 -15.64 18.86
C SER A 237 -12.32 -16.08 17.62
N PRO A 238 -12.89 -16.13 16.39
CA PRO A 238 -12.11 -16.57 15.22
C PRO A 238 -10.86 -15.70 14.94
N TYR A 239 -10.92 -14.40 15.26
CA TYR A 239 -9.77 -13.50 15.13
C TYR A 239 -8.67 -13.88 16.12
N PHE A 240 -9.00 -14.00 17.40
CA PHE A 240 -8.03 -14.33 18.45
C PHE A 240 -7.45 -15.75 18.29
N ASP A 241 -8.29 -16.71 17.92
CA ASP A 241 -7.88 -18.09 17.65
C ASP A 241 -6.86 -18.14 16.49
N PHE A 242 -7.11 -17.36 15.42
CA PHE A 242 -6.17 -17.23 14.32
C PHE A 242 -4.83 -16.62 14.76
N LEU A 243 -4.85 -15.52 15.52
CA LEU A 243 -3.61 -14.91 16.02
C LEU A 243 -2.80 -15.89 16.89
N ASN A 244 -3.47 -16.61 17.80
CA ASN A 244 -2.84 -17.62 18.64
C ASN A 244 -2.23 -18.75 17.81
N LYS A 245 -3.01 -19.33 16.87
CA LYS A 245 -2.56 -20.40 15.96
C LYS A 245 -1.30 -20.01 15.20
N HIS A 246 -1.21 -18.76 14.77
CA HIS A 246 -0.11 -18.28 13.94
C HIS A 246 1.03 -17.60 14.72
N GLY A 247 0.94 -17.50 16.05
CA GLY A 247 1.93 -16.81 16.88
C GLY A 247 2.01 -15.30 16.60
N LEU A 248 0.87 -14.70 16.26
CA LEU A 248 0.72 -13.28 15.86
C LEU A 248 0.16 -12.41 17.00
N VAL A 249 0.06 -12.94 18.21
CA VAL A 249 -0.39 -12.19 19.39
C VAL A 249 0.60 -11.04 19.63
N PRO A 250 0.12 -9.80 19.85
CA PRO A 250 1.00 -8.67 20.18
C PRO A 250 1.87 -9.03 21.37
N ARG A 251 3.16 -8.68 21.33
CA ARG A 251 3.98 -8.74 22.54
C ARG A 251 3.40 -7.72 23.51
N GLN A 252 3.04 -8.16 24.73
CA GLN A 252 2.70 -7.22 25.79
C GLN A 252 3.87 -6.25 25.93
N SER A 253 3.61 -4.96 25.73
CA SER A 253 4.58 -3.90 25.98
C SER A 253 5.05 -4.02 27.42
N ALA A 254 6.34 -4.29 27.63
CA ALA A 254 6.94 -4.13 28.94
C ALA A 254 6.74 -2.66 29.33
N ALA A 255 5.92 -2.46 30.37
CA ALA A 255 5.66 -1.15 30.96
C ALA A 255 6.93 -0.53 31.55
#